data_AF-A0A8J9S8X3-F1
#
_entry.id   AF-A0A8J9S8X3-F1
#
_cell.length_a   1.000
_cell.length_b   1.000
_cell.length_c   1.000
_cell.angle_alpha   90.00
_cell.angle_beta   90.00
_cell.angle_gamma   90.00
#
_symmetry.space_group_name_H-M   'P 1'
#
loop_
_entity.id
_entity.type
_entity.pdbx_description
1 polymer ?
#
loop_
_entity_poly.entity_id
_entity_poly.type
_entity_poly.pdbx_seq_one_letter_code
_entity_poly.pdbx_strand_id
1 'polypeptide(L)'
;MAPVALAPGMCFDAACQAAMDRAFLTATTIPLLGLAGAVAYRYRPWDWQKTEGKQAIEDPGTGAIFEGDADARPEVDRRGNLAWRVVSYQQWPVEAGAEGDRVRVHVGPINALEPRTYVFTRTLPQPSKVLAVSLPRPMGVVLEEDARRGRIAVGGFVEGSVAEKRHKVAKLNWVLEDSSVLVGDVLRGFTCTNFVYRTQALFGAQAPQRTIVLYGADKQKWPQVMGALRKGDKADGNVTLVVERRLERQDADAAGAKAARFDY
;
A
#
# COMPACT_ATOMS: atom_id res chain seq x y z
N MET A 1 9.75 31.42 -42.47
CA MET A 1 8.27 31.46 -42.42
C MET A 1 7.87 32.90 -42.16
N ALA A 2 7.21 33.54 -43.12
CA ALA A 2 6.82 34.94 -43.03
C ALA A 2 5.54 35.08 -42.18
N PRO A 3 5.41 36.13 -41.35
CA PRO A 3 4.17 36.42 -40.64
C PRO A 3 3.11 36.89 -41.66
N VAL A 4 2.00 36.18 -41.74
CA VAL A 4 0.82 36.64 -42.48
C VAL A 4 0.17 37.75 -41.65
N ALA A 5 0.26 38.98 -42.13
CA ALA A 5 -0.46 40.10 -41.57
C ALA A 5 -1.96 39.94 -41.89
N LEU A 6 -2.76 39.59 -40.88
CA LEU A 6 -4.22 39.69 -40.96
C LEU A 6 -4.59 41.17 -40.93
N ALA A 7 -4.97 41.72 -42.10
CA ALA A 7 -5.68 42.98 -42.14
C ALA A 7 -7.06 42.81 -41.49
N PRO A 8 -7.50 43.72 -40.59
CA PRO A 8 -8.84 43.63 -40.00
C PRO A 8 -9.89 43.93 -41.09
N GLY A 9 -10.55 42.90 -41.58
CA GLY A 9 -11.76 43.06 -42.37
C GLY A 9 -12.85 43.65 -41.48
N MET A 10 -13.42 44.79 -41.88
CA MET A 10 -14.56 45.38 -41.18
C MET A 10 -15.77 44.44 -41.30
N CYS A 11 -16.28 43.95 -40.17
CA CYS A 11 -17.50 43.13 -40.10
C CYS A 11 -18.74 44.04 -39.98
N PHE A 12 -19.76 43.81 -40.81
CA PHE A 12 -20.99 44.61 -40.84
C PHE A 12 -22.24 43.86 -40.34
N ASP A 13 -22.11 42.61 -39.93
CA ASP A 13 -23.20 41.82 -39.35
C ASP A 13 -22.82 41.17 -38.01
N ALA A 14 -23.84 40.86 -37.21
CA ALA A 14 -23.67 40.34 -35.84
C ALA A 14 -23.03 38.94 -35.81
N ALA A 15 -23.18 38.15 -36.88
CA ALA A 15 -22.59 36.81 -36.96
C ALA A 15 -21.08 36.88 -37.22
N CYS A 16 -20.65 37.81 -38.08
CA CYS A 16 -19.25 38.13 -38.37
C CYS A 16 -18.56 38.70 -37.13
N GLN A 17 -19.24 39.60 -36.40
CA GLN A 17 -18.71 40.14 -35.14
C GLN A 17 -18.53 39.06 -34.07
N ALA A 18 -19.50 38.16 -33.88
CA ALA A 18 -19.37 37.05 -32.93
C ALA A 18 -18.26 36.06 -33.31
N ALA A 19 -18.04 35.82 -34.62
CA ALA A 19 -16.95 34.99 -35.10
C ALA A 19 -15.57 35.64 -34.85
N MET A 20 -15.46 36.95 -35.08
CA MET A 20 -14.25 37.71 -34.78
C MET A 20 -13.97 37.79 -33.28
N ASP A 21 -14.99 38.02 -32.45
CA ASP A 21 -14.85 38.03 -31.00
C ASP A 21 -14.37 36.67 -30.47
N ARG A 22 -14.91 35.58 -31.02
CA ARG A 22 -14.48 34.21 -30.65
C ARG A 22 -13.04 33.94 -31.10
N ALA A 23 -12.66 34.36 -32.31
CA ALA A 23 -11.31 34.21 -32.83
C ALA A 23 -10.30 35.07 -32.05
N PHE A 24 -10.69 36.29 -31.66
CA PHE A 24 -9.88 37.17 -30.83
C PHE A 24 -9.71 36.60 -29.42
N LEU A 25 -10.79 36.08 -28.82
CA LEU A 25 -10.73 35.42 -27.51
C LEU A 25 -9.84 34.18 -27.55
N THR A 26 -9.94 33.30 -28.55
CA THR A 26 -9.03 32.15 -28.65
C THR A 26 -7.59 32.58 -28.91
N ALA A 27 -7.37 33.57 -29.78
CA ALA A 27 -6.04 34.06 -30.10
C ALA A 27 -5.35 34.76 -28.92
N THR A 28 -6.09 35.37 -28.00
CA THR A 28 -5.52 36.02 -26.80
C THR A 28 -5.45 35.08 -25.60
N THR A 29 -6.47 34.24 -25.38
CA THR A 29 -6.55 33.39 -24.18
C THR A 29 -5.57 32.22 -24.24
N ILE A 30 -5.35 31.59 -25.40
CA ILE A 30 -4.45 30.43 -25.52
C ILE A 30 -2.99 30.81 -25.21
N PRO A 31 -2.42 31.91 -25.77
CA PRO A 31 -1.07 32.34 -25.43
C PRO A 31 -0.95 32.79 -23.97
N LEU A 32 -1.95 33.47 -23.41
CA LEU A 32 -1.92 33.88 -22.01
C LEU A 32 -1.93 32.69 -21.05
N LEU A 33 -2.74 31.66 -21.32
CA LEU A 33 -2.73 30.43 -20.53
C LEU A 33 -1.42 29.64 -20.73
N GLY A 34 -0.88 29.61 -21.95
CA GLY A 34 0.42 29.00 -22.23
C GLY A 34 1.56 29.70 -21.49
N LEU A 35 1.56 31.03 -21.45
CA LEU A 35 2.57 31.85 -20.77
C LEU A 35 2.41 31.78 -19.25
N ALA A 36 1.18 31.80 -18.73
CA ALA A 36 0.90 31.57 -17.32
C ALA A 36 1.33 30.16 -16.89
N GLY A 37 1.09 29.14 -17.71
CA GLY A 37 1.57 27.77 -17.49
C GLY A 37 3.09 27.67 -17.53
N ALA A 38 3.75 28.34 -18.48
CA ALA A 38 5.20 28.37 -18.59
C ALA A 38 5.85 29.13 -17.42
N VAL A 39 5.27 30.25 -16.97
CA VAL A 39 5.68 31.00 -15.78
C VAL A 39 5.46 30.15 -14.53
N ALA A 40 4.29 29.53 -14.37
CA ALA A 40 4.01 28.64 -13.25
C ALA A 40 4.93 27.41 -13.23
N TYR A 41 5.39 26.91 -14.38
CA TYR A 41 6.37 25.82 -14.49
C TYR A 41 7.80 26.29 -14.21
N ARG A 42 8.19 27.44 -14.77
CA ARG A 42 9.53 28.05 -14.62
C ARG A 42 9.79 28.52 -13.20
N TYR A 43 8.78 29.11 -12.57
CA TYR A 43 8.75 29.58 -11.19
C TYR A 43 8.02 28.60 -10.29
N ARG A 44 7.77 27.38 -10.76
CA ARG A 44 7.45 26.28 -9.85
C ARG A 44 8.64 26.21 -8.90
N PRO A 45 8.45 26.45 -7.60
CA PRO A 45 9.56 26.36 -6.66
C PRO A 45 10.14 24.96 -6.80
N TRP A 46 11.42 24.84 -7.17
CA TRP A 46 12.14 23.56 -7.13
C TRP A 46 12.31 23.09 -5.67
N ASP A 47 11.92 23.95 -4.74
CA ASP A 47 12.20 24.02 -3.33
C ASP A 47 11.33 23.04 -2.51
N TRP A 48 10.46 22.26 -3.15
CA TRP A 48 9.61 21.26 -2.49
C TRP A 48 10.43 20.05 -2.00
N GLN A 49 11.74 20.02 -2.26
CA GLN A 49 12.68 19.04 -1.70
C GLN A 49 13.49 19.53 -0.50
N LYS A 50 13.24 20.76 0.00
CA LYS A 50 13.82 21.21 1.26
C LYS A 50 12.79 22.01 2.05
N THR A 51 11.76 21.33 2.54
CA THR A 51 11.15 21.77 3.81
C THR A 51 12.29 21.79 4.80
N GLU A 52 12.66 22.97 5.29
CA GLU A 52 13.80 23.20 6.18
C GLU A 52 13.85 22.11 7.26
N GLY A 53 14.82 21.21 7.16
CA GLY A 53 15.04 20.13 8.13
C GLY A 53 14.22 18.85 7.96
N LYS A 54 13.56 18.58 6.83
CA LYS A 54 12.91 17.26 6.57
C LYS A 54 13.51 16.56 5.36
N GLN A 55 14.02 15.35 5.54
CA GLN A 55 14.46 14.50 4.43
C GLN A 55 13.23 13.89 3.76
N ALA A 56 13.00 14.24 2.49
CA ALA A 56 11.98 13.64 1.65
C ALA A 56 12.63 12.56 0.77
N ILE A 57 12.42 11.28 1.09
CA ILE A 57 12.85 10.16 0.24
C ILE A 57 11.60 9.59 -0.43
N GLU A 58 11.54 9.70 -1.75
CA GLU A 58 10.45 9.19 -2.57
C GLU A 58 10.74 7.74 -2.98
N ASP A 59 9.77 6.86 -2.75
CA ASP A 59 9.83 5.49 -3.30
C ASP A 59 9.50 5.53 -4.80
N PRO A 60 10.44 5.13 -5.70
CA PRO A 60 10.22 5.16 -7.14
C PRO A 60 9.04 4.27 -7.59
N GLY A 61 8.64 3.27 -6.80
CA GLY A 61 7.54 2.38 -7.14
C GLY A 61 6.14 2.93 -6.81
N THR A 62 6.01 3.73 -5.76
CA THR A 62 4.71 4.27 -5.31
C THR A 62 4.55 5.77 -5.45
N GLY A 63 5.66 6.50 -5.56
CA GLY A 63 5.66 7.96 -5.37
C GLY A 63 5.31 8.37 -3.93
N ALA A 64 5.34 7.45 -2.97
CA ALA A 64 5.12 7.80 -1.58
C ALA A 64 6.40 8.41 -1.00
N ILE A 65 6.22 9.49 -0.23
CA ILE A 65 7.28 10.30 0.32
C ILE A 65 7.42 9.94 1.80
N PHE A 66 8.62 9.55 2.23
CA PHE A 66 8.96 9.54 3.64
C PHE A 66 9.21 10.98 4.08
N GLU A 67 8.46 11.45 5.08
CA GLU A 67 8.68 12.73 5.75
C GLU A 67 9.08 12.45 7.19
N GLY A 68 10.36 12.60 7.51
CA GLY A 68 10.90 12.50 8.87
C GLY A 68 11.62 13.76 9.30
N ASP A 69 11.97 13.84 10.59
CA ASP A 69 12.84 14.90 11.12
C ASP A 69 14.24 14.85 10.48
N ALA A 70 15.05 15.90 10.65
CA ALA A 70 16.32 16.09 9.93
C ALA A 70 17.29 14.90 10.05
N ASP A 71 17.25 14.21 11.19
CA ASP A 71 18.11 13.06 11.53
C ASP A 71 17.41 11.70 11.30
N ALA A 72 16.11 11.71 10.98
CA ALA A 72 15.34 10.49 10.76
C ALA A 72 15.73 9.85 9.43
N ARG A 73 16.33 8.66 9.50
CA ARG A 73 16.64 7.84 8.32
C ARG A 73 15.52 6.83 8.11
N PRO A 74 15.04 6.62 6.88
CA PRO A 74 14.06 5.57 6.64
C PRO A 74 14.71 4.18 6.81
N GLU A 75 13.92 3.22 7.27
CA GLU A 75 14.30 1.82 7.26
C GLU A 75 14.24 1.30 5.83
N VAL A 76 15.37 0.76 5.37
CA VAL A 76 15.51 0.13 4.07
C VAL A 76 15.75 -1.36 4.23
N ASP A 77 15.16 -2.15 3.35
CA ASP A 77 15.43 -3.58 3.27
C ASP A 77 16.82 -3.85 2.67
N ARG A 78 17.23 -5.13 2.66
CA ARG A 78 18.53 -5.55 2.08
C ARG A 78 18.68 -5.24 0.59
N ARG A 79 17.59 -4.87 -0.10
CA ARG A 79 17.56 -4.52 -1.52
C ARG A 79 17.48 -3.00 -1.73
N GLY A 80 17.51 -2.21 -0.65
CA GLY A 80 17.40 -0.75 -0.69
C GLY A 80 15.98 -0.22 -0.83
N ASN A 81 14.94 -1.06 -0.71
CA ASN A 81 13.55 -0.61 -0.76
C ASN A 81 13.09 -0.16 0.62
N LEU A 82 12.20 0.83 0.69
CA LEU A 82 11.60 1.27 1.95
C LEU A 82 10.83 0.14 2.64
N ALA A 83 10.93 0.10 3.97
CA ALA A 83 10.06 -0.71 4.81
C ALA A 83 8.83 0.12 5.25
N TRP A 84 7.69 -0.54 5.38
CA TRP A 84 6.39 0.13 5.55
C TRP A 84 5.67 -0.35 6.80
N ARG A 85 4.96 0.55 7.48
CA ARG A 85 3.92 0.23 8.45
C ARG A 85 2.58 0.41 7.77
N VAL A 86 1.65 -0.51 8.04
CA VAL A 86 0.31 -0.45 7.46
C VAL A 86 -0.72 -0.07 8.52
N VAL A 87 -1.57 0.90 8.21
CA VAL A 87 -2.71 1.30 9.03
C VAL A 87 -3.92 1.38 8.10
N SER A 88 -4.84 0.42 8.21
CA SER A 88 -5.96 0.30 7.26
C SER A 88 -5.42 0.18 5.81
N TYR A 89 -5.87 1.00 4.87
CA TYR A 89 -5.34 1.05 3.50
C TYR A 89 -4.07 1.90 3.33
N GLN A 90 -3.68 2.66 4.35
CA GLN A 90 -2.54 3.59 4.26
C GLN A 90 -1.24 2.87 4.61
N GLN A 91 -0.21 3.14 3.83
CA GLN A 91 1.14 2.62 4.03
C GLN A 91 2.04 3.80 4.35
N TRP A 92 2.75 3.71 5.47
CA TRP A 92 3.63 4.75 5.97
C TRP A 92 5.05 4.20 6.01
N PRO A 93 6.03 4.85 5.37
CA PRO A 93 7.41 4.43 5.48
C PRO A 93 7.88 4.58 6.95
N VAL A 94 8.70 3.65 7.42
CA VAL A 94 9.14 3.62 8.84
C VAL A 94 10.57 4.10 8.99
N GLU A 95 10.89 4.60 10.17
CA GLU A 95 12.25 5.00 10.55
C GLU A 95 13.15 3.79 10.80
N ALA A 96 14.44 3.96 10.52
CA ALA A 96 15.47 2.95 10.75
C ALA A 96 15.52 2.54 12.22
N GLY A 97 15.45 1.23 12.47
CA GLY A 97 15.45 0.69 13.83
C GLY A 97 14.06 0.64 14.48
N ALA A 98 12.99 0.86 13.73
CA ALA A 98 11.63 0.70 14.24
C ALA A 98 11.43 -0.68 14.90
N GLU A 99 10.75 -0.71 16.05
CA GLU A 99 10.46 -1.97 16.75
C GLU A 99 9.41 -2.79 15.99
N GLY A 100 9.68 -4.09 15.83
CA GLY A 100 8.71 -5.04 15.29
C GLY A 100 9.33 -6.14 14.43
N ASP A 101 8.48 -7.03 13.97
CA ASP A 101 8.86 -8.10 13.04
C ASP A 101 8.74 -7.60 11.60
N ARG A 102 9.74 -7.95 10.78
CA ARG A 102 9.80 -7.61 9.35
C ARG A 102 9.19 -8.75 8.54
N VAL A 103 8.12 -8.46 7.82
CA VAL A 103 7.37 -9.45 7.05
C VAL A 103 7.33 -9.03 5.58
N ARG A 104 7.72 -9.93 4.68
CA ARG A 104 7.69 -9.67 3.24
C ARG A 104 6.36 -10.13 2.65
N VAL A 105 5.64 -9.21 2.01
CA VAL A 105 4.34 -9.47 1.40
C VAL A 105 4.35 -9.01 -0.06
N HIS A 106 3.80 -9.83 -0.95
CA HIS A 106 3.67 -9.50 -2.37
C HIS A 106 2.46 -8.59 -2.59
N VAL A 107 2.69 -7.37 -3.07
CA VAL A 107 1.67 -6.34 -3.32
C VAL A 107 1.97 -5.63 -4.64
N GLY A 108 1.01 -4.88 -5.18
CA GLY A 108 1.14 -4.20 -6.46
C GLY A 108 0.06 -4.63 -7.46
N PRO A 109 0.17 -4.23 -8.74
CA PRO A 109 -0.77 -4.65 -9.78
C PRO A 109 -0.87 -6.17 -9.86
N ILE A 110 -2.07 -6.71 -10.13
CA ILE A 110 -2.32 -8.17 -10.13
C ILE A 110 -1.32 -8.95 -11.01
N ASN A 111 -0.90 -8.39 -12.15
CA ASN A 111 0.01 -9.03 -13.10
C ASN A 111 1.51 -8.74 -12.83
N ALA A 112 1.81 -7.91 -11.83
CA ALA A 112 3.17 -7.45 -11.51
C ALA A 112 3.29 -7.24 -9.99
N LEU A 113 3.11 -8.33 -9.24
CA LEU A 113 3.25 -8.31 -7.78
C LEU A 113 4.73 -8.22 -7.40
N GLU A 114 5.04 -7.31 -6.50
CA GLU A 114 6.39 -7.08 -6.00
C GLU A 114 6.45 -7.36 -4.50
N PRO A 115 7.51 -8.04 -4.01
CA PRO A 115 7.67 -8.28 -2.59
C PRO A 115 8.08 -6.99 -1.87
N ARG A 116 7.26 -6.54 -0.93
CA ARG A 116 7.56 -5.39 -0.06
C ARG A 116 7.70 -5.79 1.39
N THR A 117 8.55 -5.07 2.11
CA THR A 117 8.82 -5.33 3.52
C THR A 117 7.92 -4.47 4.38
N TYR A 118 7.18 -5.11 5.29
CA TYR A 118 6.30 -4.45 6.24
C TYR A 118 6.76 -4.71 7.67
N VAL A 119 6.71 -3.69 8.52
CA VAL A 119 7.11 -3.76 9.94
C VAL A 119 5.88 -3.79 10.83
N PHE A 120 5.72 -4.86 11.59
CA PHE A 120 4.62 -5.06 12.53
C PHE A 120 5.13 -5.07 13.96
N THR A 121 4.70 -4.08 14.75
CA THR A 121 4.96 -4.07 16.20
C THR A 121 4.18 -5.18 16.87
N ARG A 122 4.81 -6.00 17.72
CA ARG A 122 4.13 -7.11 18.42
C ARG A 122 3.06 -6.59 19.39
N THR A 123 1.93 -7.27 19.48
CA THR A 123 0.81 -6.87 20.35
C THR A 123 0.46 -7.92 21.39
N LEU A 124 0.84 -9.18 21.18
CA LEU A 124 0.66 -10.24 22.14
C LEU A 124 1.76 -10.17 23.19
N PRO A 125 1.49 -10.63 24.43
CA PRO A 125 2.53 -10.78 25.44
C PRO A 125 3.67 -11.64 24.88
N GLN A 126 4.90 -11.19 25.06
CA GLN A 126 6.08 -11.93 24.63
C GLN A 126 6.17 -13.26 25.40
N PRO A 127 6.60 -14.35 24.74
CA PRO A 127 7.16 -14.41 23.38
C PRO A 127 6.08 -14.58 22.29
N SER A 128 6.18 -13.78 21.23
CA SER A 128 5.31 -13.87 20.04
C SER A 128 6.11 -13.62 18.76
N LYS A 129 5.58 -14.09 17.63
CA LYS A 129 6.14 -13.86 16.29
C LYS A 129 5.06 -13.45 15.30
N VAL A 130 5.39 -12.55 14.38
CA VAL A 130 4.51 -12.20 13.24
C VAL A 130 4.92 -12.99 11.99
N LEU A 131 3.93 -13.59 11.33
CA LEU A 131 4.10 -14.46 10.17
C LEU A 131 3.20 -13.98 9.02
N ALA A 132 3.62 -14.21 7.78
CA ALA A 132 2.79 -14.06 6.58
C ALA A 132 2.44 -15.44 6.01
N VAL A 133 1.15 -15.74 5.91
CA VAL A 133 0.63 -17.01 5.39
C VAL A 133 -0.25 -16.77 4.17
N SER A 134 0.15 -17.28 3.01
CA SER A 134 -0.61 -17.16 1.76
C SER A 134 -1.56 -18.35 1.55
N LEU A 135 -2.85 -18.07 1.41
CA LEU A 135 -3.93 -19.02 1.20
C LEU A 135 -4.70 -18.73 -0.11
N PRO A 136 -5.21 -19.74 -0.82
CA PRO A 136 -6.05 -19.52 -1.99
C PRO A 136 -7.42 -18.95 -1.60
N ARG A 137 -8.14 -18.30 -2.54
CA ARG A 137 -9.55 -17.93 -2.36
C ARG A 137 -10.48 -19.07 -2.83
N PRO A 138 -11.55 -19.42 -2.07
CA PRO A 138 -11.88 -18.97 -0.72
C PRO A 138 -10.89 -19.49 0.32
N MET A 139 -10.56 -18.66 1.32
CA MET A 139 -9.50 -18.97 2.30
C MET A 139 -9.84 -20.15 3.20
N GLY A 140 -11.12 -20.32 3.56
CA GLY A 140 -11.56 -21.37 4.48
C GLY A 140 -11.16 -21.14 5.95
N VAL A 141 -10.86 -19.90 6.34
CA VAL A 141 -10.54 -19.50 7.71
C VAL A 141 -11.76 -18.82 8.33
N VAL A 142 -12.11 -19.21 9.55
CA VAL A 142 -13.14 -18.56 10.37
C VAL A 142 -12.46 -17.57 11.29
N LEU A 143 -12.82 -16.29 11.15
CA LEU A 143 -12.30 -15.20 11.97
C LEU A 143 -13.36 -14.79 13.00
N GLU A 144 -12.91 -14.47 14.20
CA GLU A 144 -13.75 -14.04 15.31
C GLU A 144 -13.21 -12.73 15.89
N GLU A 145 -14.11 -11.83 16.28
CA GLU A 145 -13.76 -10.60 16.98
C GLU A 145 -13.69 -10.87 18.49
N ASP A 146 -12.49 -10.72 19.07
CA ASP A 146 -12.33 -10.60 20.52
C ASP A 146 -12.64 -9.16 20.92
N ALA A 147 -13.91 -8.89 21.18
CA ALA A 147 -14.42 -7.58 21.57
C ALA A 147 -13.77 -7.05 22.87
N ARG A 148 -13.29 -7.92 23.77
CA ARG A 148 -12.63 -7.50 25.02
C ARG A 148 -11.27 -6.89 24.76
N ARG A 149 -10.54 -7.44 23.79
CA ARG A 149 -9.19 -6.98 23.44
C ARG A 149 -9.16 -6.07 22.21
N GLY A 150 -10.28 -5.93 21.50
CA GLY A 150 -10.38 -5.19 20.23
C GLY A 150 -9.49 -5.81 19.15
N ARG A 151 -9.44 -7.14 19.09
CA ARG A 151 -8.56 -7.89 18.18
C ARG A 151 -9.37 -8.89 17.39
N ILE A 152 -8.86 -9.26 16.23
CA ILE A 152 -9.45 -10.31 15.40
C ILE A 152 -8.55 -11.53 15.50
N ALA A 153 -9.12 -12.66 15.88
CA ALA A 153 -8.41 -13.92 16.00
C ALA A 153 -8.97 -14.96 15.05
N VAL A 154 -8.17 -15.98 14.77
CA VAL A 154 -8.61 -17.15 14.02
C VAL A 154 -9.37 -18.06 14.99
N GLY A 155 -10.69 -18.16 14.81
CA GLY A 155 -11.56 -19.01 15.62
C GLY A 155 -11.58 -20.46 15.15
N GLY A 156 -11.37 -20.70 13.86
CA GLY A 156 -11.40 -22.05 13.30
C GLY A 156 -11.24 -22.10 11.79
N PHE A 157 -11.66 -23.21 11.19
CA PHE A 157 -11.57 -23.46 9.76
C PHE A 157 -12.87 -24.04 9.21
N VAL A 158 -13.14 -23.77 7.95
CA VAL A 158 -14.23 -24.42 7.22
C VAL A 158 -13.81 -25.84 6.87
N GLU A 159 -14.67 -26.82 7.13
CA GLU A 159 -14.41 -28.22 6.86
C GLU A 159 -14.12 -28.48 5.37
N GLY A 160 -13.10 -29.31 5.10
CA GLY A 160 -12.65 -29.65 3.76
C GLY A 160 -11.80 -28.57 3.07
N SER A 161 -11.64 -27.40 3.68
CA SER A 161 -10.89 -26.28 3.10
C SER A 161 -9.39 -26.53 3.04
N VAL A 162 -8.69 -25.77 2.19
CA VAL A 162 -7.23 -25.82 2.08
C VAL A 162 -6.57 -25.36 3.38
N ALA A 163 -7.13 -24.35 4.05
CA ALA A 163 -6.63 -23.89 5.34
C ALA A 163 -6.73 -24.99 6.41
N GLU A 164 -7.87 -25.69 6.51
CA GLU A 164 -8.04 -26.80 7.44
C GLU A 164 -7.03 -27.94 7.16
N LYS A 165 -6.85 -28.32 5.90
CA LYS A 165 -5.87 -29.35 5.50
C LYS A 165 -4.45 -28.95 5.88
N ARG A 166 -4.06 -27.69 5.63
CA ARG A 166 -2.73 -27.17 6.01
C ARG A 166 -2.55 -27.12 7.53
N HIS A 167 -3.58 -26.72 8.28
CA HIS A 167 -3.56 -26.74 9.74
C HIS A 167 -3.37 -28.16 10.29
N LYS A 168 -4.10 -29.15 9.75
CA LYS A 168 -3.93 -30.58 10.12
C LYS A 168 -2.52 -31.09 9.83
N VAL A 169 -1.94 -30.73 8.68
CA VAL A 169 -0.57 -31.10 8.32
C VAL A 169 0.46 -30.42 9.23
N ALA A 170 0.28 -29.14 9.54
CA ALA A 170 1.15 -28.39 10.45
C ALA A 170 1.13 -28.98 11.87
N LYS A 171 -0.03 -29.46 12.34
CA LYS A 171 -0.13 -30.16 13.62
C LYS A 171 0.72 -31.44 13.69
N LEU A 172 0.98 -32.07 12.55
CA LEU A 172 1.85 -33.25 12.44
C LEU A 172 3.32 -32.89 12.18
N ASN A 173 3.58 -31.70 11.63
CA ASN A 173 4.91 -31.25 11.23
C ASN A 173 5.15 -29.78 11.62
N TRP A 174 5.90 -29.60 12.71
CA TRP A 174 6.27 -28.29 13.27
C TRP A 174 7.02 -27.39 12.26
N VAL A 175 7.74 -27.96 11.29
CA VAL A 175 8.45 -27.18 10.27
C VAL A 175 7.48 -26.44 9.35
N LEU A 176 6.30 -27.01 9.12
CA LEU A 176 5.27 -26.42 8.25
C LEU A 176 4.34 -25.48 9.01
N GLU A 177 4.50 -25.36 10.32
CA GLU A 177 3.64 -24.56 11.17
C GLU A 177 3.66 -23.08 10.81
N ASP A 178 4.82 -22.54 10.44
CA ASP A 178 5.01 -21.15 10.00
C ASP A 178 4.31 -20.85 8.67
N SER A 179 4.05 -21.88 7.87
CA SER A 179 3.36 -21.77 6.57
C SER A 179 1.85 -21.96 6.67
N SER A 180 1.33 -22.16 7.88
CA SER A 180 -0.08 -22.41 8.16
C SER A 180 -0.63 -21.42 9.16
N VAL A 181 -1.93 -21.14 9.07
CA VAL A 181 -2.65 -20.38 10.09
C VAL A 181 -3.09 -21.36 11.18
N LEU A 182 -2.98 -20.96 12.44
CA LEU A 182 -3.44 -21.74 13.60
C LEU A 182 -4.62 -21.05 14.29
N VAL A 183 -5.41 -21.84 15.03
CA VAL A 183 -6.46 -21.31 15.90
C VAL A 183 -5.82 -20.48 17.01
N GLY A 184 -6.37 -19.29 17.27
CA GLY A 184 -5.84 -18.33 18.23
C GLY A 184 -4.80 -17.36 17.68
N ASP A 185 -4.32 -17.54 16.44
CA ASP A 185 -3.50 -16.55 15.75
C ASP A 185 -4.27 -15.22 15.64
N VAL A 186 -3.61 -14.09 15.93
CA VAL A 186 -4.22 -12.76 15.84
C VAL A 186 -3.96 -12.14 14.48
N LEU A 187 -5.01 -11.76 13.76
CA LEU A 187 -4.91 -11.10 12.47
C LEU A 187 -4.35 -9.67 12.64
N ARG A 188 -3.18 -9.42 12.06
CA ARG A 188 -2.51 -8.10 12.04
C ARG A 188 -2.72 -7.35 10.73
N GLY A 189 -2.86 -8.09 9.64
CA GLY A 189 -3.17 -7.53 8.33
C GLY A 189 -3.46 -8.61 7.30
N PHE A 190 -3.87 -8.22 6.10
CA PHE A 190 -4.10 -9.15 4.99
C PHE A 190 -4.08 -8.45 3.65
N THR A 191 -3.77 -9.18 2.59
CA THR A 191 -3.86 -8.63 1.23
C THR A 191 -5.30 -8.59 0.74
N CYS A 192 -5.70 -7.48 0.12
CA CYS A 192 -6.99 -7.32 -0.53
C CYS A 192 -6.86 -6.51 -1.81
N THR A 193 -7.89 -6.54 -2.65
CA THR A 193 -7.89 -5.82 -3.93
C THR A 193 -8.44 -4.41 -3.73
N ASN A 194 -7.72 -3.41 -4.23
CA ASN A 194 -8.16 -2.03 -4.28
C ASN A 194 -7.98 -1.44 -5.68
N PHE A 195 -8.76 -0.43 -6.03
CA PHE A 195 -8.62 0.29 -7.29
C PHE A 195 -7.75 1.52 -7.08
N VAL A 196 -6.64 1.60 -7.82
CA VAL A 196 -5.74 2.76 -7.78
C VAL A 196 -5.97 3.61 -9.02
N TYR A 197 -6.32 4.87 -8.80
CA TYR A 197 -6.45 5.88 -9.84
C TYR A 197 -5.13 6.63 -9.96
N ARG A 198 -4.41 6.46 -11.08
CA ARG A 198 -3.14 7.18 -11.30
C ARG A 198 -3.44 8.63 -11.69
N THR A 199 -2.90 9.57 -10.92
CA THR A 199 -3.14 11.02 -11.05
C THR A 199 -2.48 11.68 -12.28
N GLN A 200 -1.63 10.97 -13.03
CA GLN A 200 -0.94 11.51 -14.23
C GLN A 200 -1.83 11.68 -15.47
N ALA A 201 -3.15 11.53 -15.33
CA ALA A 201 -4.11 11.64 -16.42
C ALA A 201 -4.51 13.10 -16.76
N LEU A 202 -3.59 14.07 -16.74
CA LEU A 202 -3.92 15.44 -17.17
C LEU A 202 -4.30 15.52 -18.67
N PHE A 203 -3.99 14.48 -19.46
CA PHE A 203 -4.26 14.41 -20.90
C PHE A 203 -4.80 13.05 -21.42
N GLY A 204 -5.23 12.15 -20.53
CA GLY A 204 -5.78 10.85 -20.95
C GLY A 204 -6.25 10.02 -19.77
N ALA A 205 -7.55 9.72 -19.72
CA ALA A 205 -8.15 8.92 -18.67
C ALA A 205 -7.60 7.48 -18.72
N GLN A 206 -6.61 7.17 -17.86
CA GLN A 206 -6.18 5.79 -17.67
C GLN A 206 -7.24 5.07 -16.83
N ALA A 207 -7.69 3.91 -17.31
CA ALA A 207 -8.64 3.08 -16.58
C ALA A 207 -8.07 2.70 -15.20
N PRO A 208 -8.91 2.64 -14.15
CA PRO A 208 -8.47 2.26 -12.81
C PRO A 208 -7.82 0.88 -12.85
N GLN A 209 -6.63 0.78 -12.25
CA GLN A 209 -5.90 -0.49 -12.18
C GLN A 209 -6.26 -1.21 -10.89
N ARG A 210 -6.61 -2.50 -11.00
CA ARG A 210 -6.77 -3.39 -9.84
C ARG A 210 -5.40 -3.72 -9.25
N THR A 211 -5.23 -3.43 -7.98
CA THR A 211 -3.97 -3.56 -7.26
C THR A 211 -4.19 -4.34 -5.98
N ILE A 212 -3.34 -5.32 -5.71
CA ILE A 212 -3.27 -6.00 -4.42
C ILE A 212 -2.54 -5.08 -3.44
N VAL A 213 -3.22 -4.72 -2.36
CA VAL A 213 -2.67 -3.90 -1.28
C VAL A 213 -2.72 -4.66 0.03
N LEU A 214 -1.78 -4.38 0.92
CA LEU A 214 -1.85 -4.85 2.30
C LEU A 214 -2.77 -3.94 3.09
N TYR A 215 -3.76 -4.52 3.77
CA TYR A 215 -4.66 -3.85 4.70
C TYR A 215 -4.22 -4.16 6.13
N GLY A 216 -4.00 -3.14 6.95
CA GLY A 216 -3.67 -3.27 8.37
C GLY A 216 -4.93 -3.45 9.20
N ALA A 217 -5.05 -4.59 9.90
CA ALA A 217 -6.23 -4.94 10.69
C ALA A 217 -6.19 -4.39 12.12
N ASP A 218 -5.03 -3.91 12.57
CA ASP A 218 -4.85 -3.41 13.93
C ASP A 218 -5.76 -2.21 14.25
N LYS A 219 -6.47 -2.32 15.38
CA LYS A 219 -7.40 -1.30 15.90
C LYS A 219 -8.52 -0.91 14.91
N GLN A 220 -8.72 -1.69 13.84
CA GLN A 220 -9.81 -1.46 12.90
C GLN A 220 -11.11 -2.08 13.40
N LYS A 221 -12.25 -1.50 13.05
CA LYS A 221 -13.56 -2.06 13.44
C LYS A 221 -13.86 -3.32 12.62
N TRP A 222 -14.48 -4.32 13.24
CA TRP A 222 -14.85 -5.57 12.57
C TRP A 222 -15.56 -5.40 11.21
N PRO A 223 -16.56 -4.52 11.04
CA PRO A 223 -17.19 -4.32 9.73
C PRO A 223 -16.24 -3.83 8.64
N GLN A 224 -15.22 -3.02 9.00
CA GLN A 224 -14.23 -2.52 8.05
C GLN A 224 -13.29 -3.64 7.60
N VAL A 225 -12.84 -4.47 8.55
CA VAL A 225 -11.99 -5.63 8.26
C VAL A 225 -12.73 -6.63 7.37
N MET A 226 -13.97 -6.97 7.72
CA MET A 226 -14.79 -7.86 6.90
C MET A 226 -15.11 -7.26 5.52
N GLY A 227 -15.38 -5.95 5.45
CA GLY A 227 -15.56 -5.24 4.19
C GLY A 227 -14.32 -5.31 3.30
N ALA A 228 -13.13 -5.14 3.87
CA ALA A 228 -11.87 -5.25 3.15
C ALA A 228 -11.52 -6.69 2.73
N LEU A 229 -11.78 -7.70 3.57
CA LEU A 229 -11.57 -9.11 3.21
C LEU A 229 -12.45 -9.58 2.04
N ARG A 230 -13.68 -9.05 1.97
CA ARG A 230 -14.61 -9.29 0.86
C ARG A 230 -14.16 -8.65 -0.44
N LYS A 231 -13.21 -7.70 -0.41
CA LYS A 231 -12.63 -7.13 -1.63
C LYS A 231 -11.60 -8.07 -2.22
N GLY A 232 -11.94 -8.61 -3.39
CA GLY A 232 -11.05 -9.39 -4.23
C GLY A 232 -11.75 -10.65 -4.74
N ASP A 233 -11.50 -10.94 -6.00
CA ASP A 233 -12.06 -12.09 -6.70
C ASP A 233 -11.12 -13.27 -6.65
N LYS A 234 -11.63 -14.48 -6.94
CA LYS A 234 -10.79 -15.68 -7.08
C LYS A 234 -9.71 -15.51 -8.15
N ALA A 235 -9.98 -14.72 -9.19
CA ALA A 235 -9.04 -14.41 -10.26
C ALA A 235 -7.84 -13.55 -9.80
N ASP A 236 -7.95 -12.85 -8.67
CA ASP A 236 -6.89 -12.00 -8.13
C ASP A 236 -5.75 -12.81 -7.46
N GLY A 237 -5.92 -14.13 -7.34
CA GLY A 237 -4.93 -15.04 -6.76
C GLY A 237 -5.08 -15.26 -5.25
N ASN A 238 -3.95 -15.54 -4.60
CA ASN A 238 -3.91 -15.89 -3.19
C ASN A 238 -4.05 -14.66 -2.28
N VAL A 239 -4.66 -14.85 -1.12
CA VAL A 239 -4.68 -13.88 -0.01
C VAL A 239 -3.53 -14.21 0.93
N THR A 240 -2.72 -13.22 1.27
CA THR A 240 -1.71 -13.34 2.32
C THR A 240 -2.25 -12.73 3.59
N LEU A 241 -2.44 -13.56 4.62
CA LEU A 241 -2.78 -13.13 5.97
C LEU A 241 -1.49 -12.88 6.74
N VAL A 242 -1.37 -11.73 7.39
CA VAL A 242 -0.31 -11.44 8.35
C VAL A 242 -0.89 -11.65 9.74
N VAL A 243 -0.36 -12.64 10.45
CA VAL A 243 -0.85 -13.07 11.75
C VAL A 243 0.24 -13.02 12.81
N GLU A 244 -0.13 -12.71 14.04
CA GLU A 244 0.74 -12.79 15.20
C GLU A 244 0.39 -14.03 16.03
N ARG A 245 1.39 -14.86 16.28
CA ARG A 245 1.28 -16.11 17.03
C ARG A 245 2.03 -16.00 18.35
N ARG A 246 1.43 -16.50 19.43
CA ARG A 246 2.15 -16.72 20.70
C ARG A 246 3.07 -17.92 20.56
N LEU A 247 4.30 -17.77 20.98
CA LEU A 247 5.22 -18.90 21.09
C LEU A 247 4.98 -19.56 22.44
N GLU A 248 4.84 -20.89 22.45
CA GLU A 248 4.92 -21.63 23.69
C GLU A 248 6.34 -21.53 24.26
N ARG A 249 6.50 -21.68 25.57
CA ARG A 249 7.76 -21.39 26.27
C ARG A 249 8.96 -22.19 25.72
N GLN A 250 8.74 -23.39 25.19
CA GLN A 250 9.77 -24.18 24.52
C GLN A 250 10.19 -23.62 23.15
N ASP A 251 9.27 -23.02 22.41
CA ASP A 251 9.57 -22.37 21.12
C ASP A 251 10.22 -21.00 21.30
N ALA A 252 9.98 -20.36 22.44
CA ALA A 252 10.61 -19.10 22.81
C ALA A 252 12.14 -19.24 22.94
N ASP A 253 12.59 -20.33 23.56
CA ASP A 253 14.01 -20.64 23.73
C ASP A 253 14.68 -20.93 22.37
N ALA A 254 13.97 -21.63 21.47
CA ALA A 254 14.44 -21.88 20.10
C ALA A 254 14.44 -20.62 19.22
N ALA A 255 13.43 -19.75 19.35
CA ALA A 255 13.36 -18.48 18.62
C ALA A 255 14.42 -17.48 19.11
N GLY A 256 14.67 -17.41 20.43
CA GLY A 256 15.76 -16.63 21.02
C GLY A 256 17.13 -17.09 20.53
N ALA A 257 17.36 -18.41 20.45
CA ALA A 257 18.60 -18.97 19.90
C ALA A 257 18.79 -18.69 18.39
N LYS A 258 17.69 -18.52 17.63
CA LYS A 258 17.73 -18.21 16.20
C LYS A 258 17.95 -16.70 15.95
N ALA A 259 17.33 -15.83 16.75
CA ALA A 259 17.55 -14.39 16.69
C ALA A 259 19.02 -14.04 16.97
N ALA A 260 19.62 -14.65 18.00
CA ALA A 260 21.04 -14.48 18.35
C ALA A 260 22.02 -14.97 17.26
N ARG A 261 21.58 -15.78 16.29
CA ARG A 261 22.40 -16.27 15.16
C ARG A 261 22.36 -15.35 13.94
N PHE A 262 21.45 -14.38 13.87
CA PHE A 262 21.34 -13.44 12.75
C PHE A 262 21.93 -12.05 13.04
N ASP A 263 22.51 -11.85 14.24
CA ASP A 263 23.18 -10.61 14.67
C ASP A 263 24.71 -10.62 14.43
N TYR A 264 25.19 -11.34 13.41
CA TYR A 264 26.59 -11.29 12.93
C TYR A 264 26.67 -10.89 11.46
#